data_AF-A0A009PGH0-F1
#
_entry.id   AF-A0A009PGH0-F1
#
_cell.length_a   1.000
_cell.length_b   1.000
_cell.length_c   1.000
_cell.angle_alpha   90.00
_cell.angle_beta   90.00
_cell.angle_gamma   90.00
#
_symmetry.space_group_name_H-M   'P 1'
#
loop_
_entity.id
_entity.type
_entity.pdbx_description
1 polymer ?
#
loop_
_entity_poly.entity_id
_entity_poly.type
_entity_poly.pdbx_seq_one_letter_code
_entity_poly.pdbx_strand_id
1 'polypeptide(L)'
;MHKAAATGSTNAIAKVRYEYDQSGRVIKLTTPKGNIVEYIYNGVTSSLTDVKFNGQTLITSIVHNAQGEIIGWKWSNGATYSISNDTAGRVSAISVNGFTPNVNLAYTYQSAKADLVNTITDTVSGIKQTFTYDNEDQLTDYVVSGGSRNGLKTSYSYDSNGNRISSTNNLAGTYNYSFTLTTNSNKLNSWVKNNTSVPFTLHATGEVNTLSDMLTGNFKYDGEGNKRREMGVPCTHPTTGATTCNMWFDYNHKNERVFSYADNISEGRQFVYDENSHLIGEYRNSDQAQIVEYIWLGDIPIAAEMANDRLIYILTDHRGSPIRGYDATTKVNVWSLDAGPFGESAATVSVSGVEINLRFPGMYYDKQTGLYYNHHRYYNPKWGRYMEPDPIGLEGGLNPFVYSNNDPVNKVDPSGLGWKKLIGSLFDDILAPLGREAVKRLSQNSSKEAAKQTTSNQAKNATANNQAKSTATNNEVKSTAAKGNDDVTKNTEQVLMRTTRSGDPAVRITKPDGSVIDISTKRVKEYIPNTHPNAPPGTLNKVKFPDAQPNSKGYKRDPTLEELEILKRNSK
;
A
#
# COMPACT_ATOMS: atom_id res chain seq x y z
N MET A 1 19.82 -1.82 12.95
CA MET A 1 19.44 -0.75 13.91
C MET A 1 18.79 0.37 13.13
N HIS A 2 17.46 0.44 13.14
CA HIS A 2 16.78 1.68 12.78
C HIS A 2 16.90 2.68 13.94
N LYS A 3 17.08 3.96 13.60
CA LYS A 3 17.14 5.09 14.55
C LYS A 3 16.05 6.10 14.15
N ALA A 4 15.04 6.27 14.99
CA ALA A 4 14.18 7.45 14.90
C ALA A 4 14.94 8.63 15.53
N ALA A 5 15.28 9.64 14.74
CA ALA A 5 16.01 10.81 15.20
C ALA A 5 15.09 12.04 15.22
N ALA A 6 14.56 12.38 16.39
CA ALA A 6 13.86 13.65 16.60
C ALA A 6 14.89 14.79 16.67
N THR A 7 14.78 15.78 15.79
CA THR A 7 15.67 16.95 15.76
C THR A 7 15.23 18.03 16.76
N GLY A 8 15.20 17.69 18.05
CA GLY A 8 14.80 18.62 19.10
C GLY A 8 14.98 18.09 20.54
N SER A 9 16.04 18.55 21.21
CA SER A 9 16.34 18.41 22.66
C SER A 9 16.51 16.99 23.26
N THR A 10 17.76 16.74 23.72
CA THR A 10 18.22 16.00 24.92
C THR A 10 17.73 14.58 25.28
N ASN A 11 16.51 14.14 24.93
CA ASN A 11 16.03 12.81 25.28
C ASN A 11 16.51 11.75 24.28
N ALA A 12 16.65 10.50 24.75
CA ALA A 12 17.47 9.50 24.04
C ALA A 12 16.89 9.08 22.67
N ILE A 13 17.76 8.80 21.71
CA ILE A 13 17.37 8.22 20.41
C ILE A 13 16.62 6.90 20.66
N ALA A 14 15.35 6.84 20.25
CA ALA A 14 14.56 5.61 20.26
C ALA A 14 15.21 4.58 19.32
N LYS A 15 15.47 3.38 19.85
CA LYS A 15 16.27 2.33 19.19
C LYS A 15 15.46 1.06 19.08
N VAL A 16 15.27 0.59 17.85
CA VAL A 16 14.83 -0.78 17.59
C VAL A 16 16.06 -1.65 17.36
N ARG A 17 16.09 -2.82 18.00
CA ARG A 17 17.11 -3.85 17.76
C ARG A 17 16.46 -5.07 17.12
N TYR A 18 17.23 -5.75 16.29
CA TYR A 18 16.84 -6.97 15.61
C TYR A 18 17.95 -8.01 15.78
N GLU A 19 17.56 -9.26 15.96
CA GLU A 19 18.43 -10.42 15.81
C GLU A 19 17.81 -11.32 14.73
N TYR A 20 18.66 -11.89 13.87
CA TYR A 20 18.26 -12.67 12.70
C TYR A 20 18.90 -14.05 12.75
N ASP A 21 18.30 -15.02 12.07
CA ASP A 21 18.93 -16.31 11.83
C ASP A 21 19.87 -16.30 10.61
N GLN A 22 20.46 -17.46 10.31
CA GLN A 22 21.35 -17.65 9.15
C GLN A 22 20.63 -17.51 7.80
N SER A 23 19.29 -17.51 7.78
CA SER A 23 18.45 -17.29 6.59
C SER A 23 18.03 -15.82 6.44
N GLY A 24 18.45 -14.93 7.33
CA GLY A 24 18.10 -13.50 7.32
C GLY A 24 16.68 -13.21 7.82
N ARG A 25 16.00 -14.16 8.47
CA ARG A 25 14.68 -13.94 9.08
C ARG A 25 14.84 -13.31 10.45
N VAL A 26 14.00 -12.32 10.77
CA VAL A 26 13.94 -11.73 12.12
C VAL A 26 13.49 -12.81 13.10
N ILE A 27 14.36 -13.24 14.01
CA ILE A 27 14.01 -14.15 15.12
C ILE A 27 13.65 -13.38 16.39
N LYS A 28 14.04 -12.10 16.48
CA LYS A 28 13.76 -11.26 17.65
C LYS A 28 13.79 -9.78 17.31
N LEU A 29 12.83 -9.05 17.86
CA LEU A 29 12.72 -7.59 17.83
C LEU A 29 12.76 -7.10 19.29
N THR A 30 13.55 -6.05 19.56
CA THR A 30 13.52 -5.35 20.86
C THR A 30 13.15 -3.88 20.67
N THR A 31 12.10 -3.45 21.36
CA THR A 31 11.50 -2.12 21.25
C THR A 31 12.32 -1.06 22.02
N PRO A 32 12.04 0.24 21.79
CA PRO A 32 12.56 1.33 22.63
C PRO A 32 12.34 1.18 24.14
N LYS A 33 11.18 0.66 24.60
CA LYS A 33 10.93 0.35 26.03
C LYS A 33 11.84 -0.75 26.56
N GLY A 34 12.34 -1.61 25.66
CA GLY A 34 13.11 -2.81 25.99
C GLY A 34 12.27 -4.10 25.97
N ASN A 35 10.99 -4.03 25.60
CA ASN A 35 10.17 -5.21 25.37
C ASN A 35 10.72 -6.05 24.22
N ILE A 36 10.51 -7.36 24.28
CA ILE A 36 11.07 -8.32 23.34
C ILE A 36 9.93 -9.12 22.68
N VAL A 37 9.86 -9.07 21.35
CA VAL A 37 9.07 -10.00 20.53
C VAL A 37 10.03 -11.05 19.97
N GLU A 38 9.76 -12.34 20.16
CA GLU A 38 10.56 -13.44 19.62
C GLU A 38 9.73 -14.27 18.63
N TYR A 39 10.28 -14.53 17.45
CA TYR A 39 9.65 -15.27 16.36
C TYR A 39 10.29 -16.66 16.26
N ILE A 40 9.53 -17.70 16.61
CA ILE A 40 10.05 -19.08 16.70
C ILE A 40 9.74 -19.81 15.40
N TYR A 41 10.78 -20.24 14.68
CA TYR A 41 10.64 -20.97 13.42
C TYR A 41 10.96 -22.45 13.57
N ASN A 42 10.23 -23.30 12.85
CA ASN A 42 10.56 -24.71 12.70
C ASN A 42 11.87 -24.85 11.89
N GLY A 43 12.87 -25.54 12.46
CA GLY A 43 14.19 -25.72 11.87
C GLY A 43 14.25 -26.61 10.62
N VAL A 44 13.15 -27.27 10.24
CA VAL A 44 13.04 -28.12 9.05
C VAL A 44 12.17 -27.47 7.98
N THR A 45 10.92 -27.09 8.33
CA THR A 45 9.96 -26.52 7.37
C THR A 45 10.14 -25.02 7.13
N SER A 46 10.94 -24.34 7.96
CA SER A 46 11.10 -22.88 7.94
C SER A 46 9.82 -22.05 8.18
N SER A 47 8.72 -22.68 8.57
CA SER A 47 7.46 -22.02 8.97
C SER A 47 7.54 -21.49 10.40
N LEU A 48 6.84 -20.39 10.70
CA LEU A 48 6.77 -19.78 12.04
C LEU A 48 5.81 -20.58 12.93
N THR A 49 6.23 -21.13 14.07
CA THR A 49 5.38 -21.97 14.93
C THR A 49 4.72 -21.21 16.08
N ASP A 50 5.44 -20.22 16.63
CA ASP A 50 5.05 -19.48 17.83
C ASP A 50 5.61 -18.06 17.77
N VAL A 51 4.95 -17.14 18.49
CA VAL A 51 5.50 -15.81 18.82
C VAL A 51 5.48 -15.65 20.33
N LYS A 52 6.57 -15.14 20.90
CA LYS A 52 6.67 -14.77 22.31
C LYS A 52 6.71 -13.27 22.49
N PHE A 53 6.27 -12.82 23.64
CA PHE A 53 6.37 -11.45 24.13
C PHE A 53 6.95 -11.47 25.54
N ASN A 54 8.05 -10.75 25.77
CA ASN A 54 8.80 -10.73 27.03
C ASN A 54 9.11 -12.13 27.60
N GLY A 55 9.50 -13.05 26.71
CA GLY A 55 9.83 -14.45 27.01
C GLY A 55 8.63 -15.38 27.23
N GLN A 56 7.42 -14.85 27.40
CA GLN A 56 6.18 -15.60 27.53
C GLN A 56 5.56 -15.87 26.15
N THR A 57 4.89 -17.01 25.96
CA THR A 57 4.16 -17.27 24.71
C THR A 57 3.03 -16.24 24.54
N LEU A 58 2.99 -15.59 23.37
CA LEU A 58 1.93 -14.67 22.96
C LEU A 58 0.90 -15.42 22.11
N ILE A 59 1.37 -16.08 21.04
CA ILE A 59 0.60 -17.01 20.21
C ILE A 59 1.40 -18.28 19.94
N THR A 60 0.70 -19.38 19.72
CA THR A 60 1.22 -20.73 19.45
C THR A 60 0.30 -21.43 18.46
N SER A 61 0.69 -22.64 18.03
CA SER A 61 -0.12 -23.49 17.14
C SER A 61 -0.48 -22.80 15.83
N ILE A 62 0.49 -22.08 15.24
CA ILE A 62 0.31 -21.34 14.00
C ILE A 62 0.09 -22.33 12.84
N VAL A 63 -1.09 -22.25 12.22
CA VAL A 63 -1.54 -23.11 11.12
C VAL A 63 -1.21 -22.43 9.79
N HIS A 64 -0.67 -23.19 8.85
CA HIS A 64 -0.36 -22.70 7.50
C HIS A 64 -1.17 -23.45 6.44
N ASN A 65 -1.47 -22.80 5.32
CA ASN A 65 -2.03 -23.46 4.14
C ASN A 65 -0.92 -24.10 3.28
N ALA A 66 -1.28 -24.69 2.13
CA ALA A 66 -0.33 -25.34 1.22
C ALA A 66 0.64 -24.36 0.52
N GLN A 67 0.33 -23.07 0.52
CA GLN A 67 1.12 -21.97 -0.03
C GLN A 67 2.12 -21.41 1.01
N GLY A 68 1.96 -21.76 2.29
CA GLY A 68 2.75 -21.26 3.40
C GLY A 68 2.18 -20.01 4.08
N GLU A 69 1.00 -19.53 3.66
CA GLU A 69 0.29 -18.44 4.34
C GLU A 69 -0.21 -18.89 5.71
N ILE A 70 -0.23 -18.00 6.71
CA ILE A 70 -0.83 -18.27 8.02
C ILE A 70 -2.36 -18.21 7.90
N ILE A 71 -3.04 -19.28 8.30
CA ILE A 71 -4.51 -19.39 8.31
C ILE A 71 -5.08 -19.62 9.71
N GLY A 72 -4.28 -19.53 10.76
CA GLY A 72 -4.78 -19.57 12.13
C GLY A 72 -3.70 -19.62 13.20
N TRP A 73 -4.09 -19.33 14.43
CA TRP A 73 -3.24 -19.43 15.63
C TRP A 73 -4.09 -19.50 16.90
N LYS A 74 -3.43 -19.76 18.03
CA LYS A 74 -4.01 -19.75 19.37
C LYS A 74 -3.26 -18.76 20.25
N TRP A 75 -3.95 -17.77 20.81
CA TRP A 75 -3.40 -16.88 21.84
C TRP A 75 -3.15 -17.65 23.14
N SER A 76 -2.19 -17.22 23.97
CA SER A 76 -1.82 -17.94 25.19
C SER A 76 -2.91 -18.01 26.25
N ASN A 77 -3.89 -17.09 26.24
CA ASN A 77 -5.10 -17.20 27.07
C ASN A 77 -6.07 -18.33 26.62
N GLY A 78 -5.76 -19.03 25.52
CA GLY A 78 -6.50 -20.16 24.98
C GLY A 78 -7.50 -19.85 23.86
N ALA A 79 -7.76 -18.57 23.55
CA ALA A 79 -8.61 -18.16 22.43
C ALA A 79 -7.94 -18.44 21.07
N THR A 80 -8.74 -18.60 20.02
CA THR A 80 -8.27 -18.97 18.67
C THR A 80 -8.68 -17.97 17.61
N TYR A 81 -7.85 -17.87 16.56
CA TYR A 81 -8.14 -17.22 15.29
C TYR A 81 -7.98 -18.25 14.17
N SER A 82 -8.89 -18.26 13.20
CA SER A 82 -8.75 -19.09 11.99
C SER A 82 -9.40 -18.45 10.76
N ILE A 83 -8.74 -18.59 9.62
CA ILE A 83 -9.24 -18.27 8.28
C ILE A 83 -9.62 -19.57 7.58
N SER A 84 -10.83 -19.62 7.03
CA SER A 84 -11.22 -20.63 6.05
C SER A 84 -11.19 -20.01 4.66
N ASN A 85 -10.68 -20.74 3.68
CA ASN A 85 -10.75 -20.36 2.26
C ASN A 85 -11.75 -21.26 1.51
N ASP A 86 -12.24 -20.80 0.37
CA ASP A 86 -13.03 -21.60 -0.57
C ASP A 86 -12.16 -22.31 -1.63
N THR A 87 -12.79 -23.01 -2.57
CA THR A 87 -12.11 -23.75 -3.64
C THR A 87 -11.42 -22.87 -4.69
N ALA A 88 -11.65 -21.56 -4.67
CA ALA A 88 -10.89 -20.57 -5.46
C ALA A 88 -9.78 -19.90 -4.63
N GLY A 89 -9.57 -20.32 -3.37
CA GLY A 89 -8.57 -19.76 -2.47
C GLY A 89 -8.99 -18.45 -1.79
N ARG A 90 -10.23 -17.97 -1.99
CA ARG A 90 -10.72 -16.71 -1.40
C ARG A 90 -11.19 -16.95 0.04
N VAL A 91 -11.09 -15.94 0.91
CA VAL A 91 -11.55 -16.04 2.32
C VAL A 91 -13.05 -16.31 2.38
N SER A 92 -13.44 -17.48 2.89
CA SER A 92 -14.84 -17.88 3.09
C SER A 92 -15.31 -17.64 4.53
N ALA A 93 -14.40 -17.69 5.51
CA ALA A 93 -14.69 -17.28 6.89
C ALA A 93 -13.45 -16.75 7.63
N ILE A 94 -13.69 -15.86 8.60
CA ILE A 94 -12.74 -15.52 9.68
C ILE A 94 -13.44 -15.77 11.01
N SER A 95 -12.86 -16.61 11.85
CA SER A 95 -13.46 -17.05 13.11
C SER A 95 -12.56 -16.78 14.30
N VAL A 96 -13.08 -16.05 15.29
CA VAL A 96 -12.41 -15.74 16.55
C VAL A 96 -13.26 -16.16 17.74
N ASN A 97 -12.74 -17.13 18.49
CA ASN A 97 -13.47 -17.84 19.53
C ASN A 97 -12.69 -17.92 20.84
N GLY A 98 -13.40 -17.86 21.96
CA GLY A 98 -12.83 -17.82 23.30
C GLY A 98 -12.75 -16.42 23.90
N PHE A 99 -13.53 -15.47 23.39
CA PHE A 99 -13.67 -14.08 23.88
C PHE A 99 -15.14 -13.71 24.10
N THR A 100 -15.38 -12.57 24.75
CA THR A 100 -16.73 -12.03 25.01
C THR A 100 -16.91 -10.66 24.33
N PRO A 101 -17.68 -10.57 23.22
CA PRO A 101 -18.24 -11.66 22.42
C PRO A 101 -17.19 -12.29 21.48
N ASN A 102 -17.42 -13.53 21.04
CA ASN A 102 -16.78 -14.10 19.85
C ASN A 102 -17.17 -13.29 18.59
N VAL A 103 -16.41 -13.43 17.51
CA VAL A 103 -16.74 -12.83 16.19
C VAL A 103 -16.45 -13.87 15.12
N ASN A 104 -17.47 -14.24 14.31
CA ASN A 104 -17.36 -15.28 13.30
C ASN A 104 -17.95 -14.79 11.97
N LEU A 105 -17.09 -14.13 11.18
CA LEU A 105 -17.41 -13.51 9.90
C LEU A 105 -17.48 -14.57 8.79
N ALA A 106 -18.63 -14.71 8.14
CA ALA A 106 -18.84 -15.54 6.95
C ALA A 106 -18.95 -14.66 5.69
N TYR A 107 -18.24 -15.06 4.64
CA TYR A 107 -18.08 -14.29 3.40
C TYR A 107 -18.82 -14.94 2.23
N THR A 108 -19.41 -14.13 1.36
CA THR A 108 -19.86 -14.58 0.02
C THR A 108 -19.37 -13.63 -1.06
N TYR A 109 -19.26 -14.13 -2.28
CA TYR A 109 -18.71 -13.43 -3.44
C TYR A 109 -19.75 -13.27 -4.56
N GLN A 110 -19.61 -12.27 -5.43
CA GLN A 110 -20.55 -12.07 -6.53
C GLN A 110 -20.39 -13.14 -7.62
N SER A 111 -21.51 -13.67 -8.12
CA SER A 111 -21.53 -14.72 -9.15
C SER A 111 -21.02 -14.25 -10.51
N ALA A 112 -21.29 -12.99 -10.89
CA ALA A 112 -20.80 -12.38 -12.11
C ALA A 112 -19.37 -11.82 -12.00
N LYS A 113 -18.90 -11.57 -10.76
CA LYS A 113 -17.62 -10.92 -10.45
C LYS A 113 -16.94 -11.64 -9.29
N ALA A 114 -16.35 -12.79 -9.62
CA ALA A 114 -15.97 -13.83 -8.66
C ALA A 114 -15.12 -13.35 -7.47
N ASP A 115 -14.25 -12.35 -7.63
CA ASP A 115 -13.34 -11.94 -6.55
C ASP A 115 -13.88 -10.80 -5.68
N LEU A 116 -15.06 -10.25 -6.00
CA LEU A 116 -15.66 -9.16 -5.22
C LEU A 116 -16.57 -9.72 -4.13
N VAL A 117 -16.29 -9.37 -2.87
CA VAL A 117 -17.12 -9.73 -1.71
C VAL A 117 -18.51 -9.12 -1.88
N ASN A 118 -19.51 -10.00 -1.93
CA ASN A 118 -20.94 -9.70 -2.01
C ASN A 118 -21.54 -9.46 -0.62
N THR A 119 -21.14 -10.25 0.38
CA THR A 119 -21.61 -10.09 1.78
C THR A 119 -20.55 -10.47 2.81
N ILE A 120 -20.59 -9.80 3.95
CA ILE A 120 -19.89 -10.21 5.18
C ILE A 120 -20.95 -10.33 6.29
N THR A 121 -21.12 -11.51 6.87
CA THR A 121 -22.10 -11.75 7.94
C THR A 121 -21.38 -12.20 9.20
N ASP A 122 -21.45 -11.42 10.29
CA ASP A 122 -21.07 -11.93 11.60
C ASP A 122 -22.16 -12.86 12.12
N THR A 123 -21.85 -14.15 12.18
CA THR A 123 -22.76 -15.20 12.63
C THR A 123 -23.01 -15.18 14.14
N VAL A 124 -22.25 -14.40 14.92
CA VAL A 124 -22.47 -14.23 16.37
C VAL A 124 -23.47 -13.12 16.67
N SER A 125 -23.29 -11.92 16.10
CA SER A 125 -24.23 -10.79 16.29
C SER A 125 -25.42 -10.78 15.33
N GLY A 126 -25.39 -11.59 14.27
CA GLY A 126 -26.38 -11.56 13.19
C GLY A 126 -26.29 -10.34 12.28
N ILE A 127 -25.27 -9.50 12.43
CA ILE A 127 -25.06 -8.32 11.59
C ILE A 127 -24.53 -8.77 10.22
N LYS A 128 -25.27 -8.45 9.17
CA LYS A 128 -24.91 -8.70 7.77
C LYS A 128 -24.68 -7.40 7.02
N GLN A 129 -23.53 -7.32 6.37
CA GLN A 129 -23.13 -6.29 5.42
C GLN A 129 -23.25 -6.85 3.99
N THR A 130 -23.76 -6.05 3.05
CA THR A 130 -23.95 -6.42 1.63
C THR A 130 -23.38 -5.32 0.74
N PHE A 131 -22.72 -5.70 -0.36
CA PHE A 131 -21.92 -4.83 -1.21
C PHE A 131 -22.27 -5.02 -2.70
N THR A 132 -22.53 -3.92 -3.40
CA THR A 132 -22.78 -3.88 -4.85
C THR A 132 -21.71 -3.05 -5.54
N TYR A 133 -21.35 -3.40 -6.78
CA TYR A 133 -20.32 -2.73 -7.57
C TYR A 133 -20.83 -2.48 -9.00
N ASP A 134 -20.25 -1.50 -9.69
CA ASP A 134 -20.49 -1.23 -11.11
C ASP A 134 -19.67 -2.14 -12.04
N ASN A 135 -19.62 -1.85 -13.34
CA ASN A 135 -18.86 -2.65 -14.32
C ASN A 135 -17.35 -2.48 -14.15
N GLU A 136 -16.91 -1.38 -13.54
CA GLU A 136 -15.52 -0.94 -13.33
C GLU A 136 -14.95 -1.41 -11.97
N ASP A 137 -15.67 -2.31 -11.29
CA ASP A 137 -15.37 -2.87 -9.94
C ASP A 137 -15.45 -1.83 -8.80
N GLN A 138 -16.09 -0.67 -9.00
CA GLN A 138 -16.19 0.38 -7.99
C GLN A 138 -17.42 0.16 -7.11
N LEU A 139 -17.30 0.36 -5.79
CA LEU A 139 -18.38 0.07 -4.85
C LEU A 139 -19.54 1.07 -4.99
N THR A 140 -20.71 0.64 -5.46
CA THR A 140 -21.90 1.48 -5.64
C THR A 140 -22.81 1.51 -4.42
N ASP A 141 -22.91 0.40 -3.68
CA ASP A 141 -23.85 0.28 -2.56
C ASP A 141 -23.23 -0.48 -1.38
N TYR A 142 -23.52 -0.02 -0.18
CA TYR A 142 -23.22 -0.67 1.09
C TYR A 142 -24.48 -0.71 1.95
N VAL A 143 -24.95 -1.90 2.30
CA VAL A 143 -26.18 -2.12 3.07
C VAL A 143 -25.89 -2.93 4.33
N VAL A 144 -26.47 -2.53 5.48
CA VAL A 144 -26.38 -3.26 6.75
C VAL A 144 -27.78 -3.69 7.21
N SER A 145 -27.90 -4.97 7.58
CA SER A 145 -29.07 -5.56 8.22
C SER A 145 -28.65 -6.24 9.53
N GLY A 146 -29.48 -6.12 10.56
CA GLY A 146 -29.16 -6.54 11.93
C GLY A 146 -28.41 -5.48 12.75
N GLY A 147 -28.44 -5.62 14.08
CA GLY A 147 -27.82 -4.71 15.03
C GLY A 147 -28.34 -3.26 14.98
N SER A 148 -27.63 -2.34 15.66
CA SER A 148 -28.00 -0.93 15.77
C SER A 148 -27.91 -0.12 14.46
N ARG A 149 -27.36 -0.70 13.39
CA ARG A 149 -27.27 -0.12 12.04
C ARG A 149 -28.23 -0.79 11.04
N ASN A 150 -29.23 -1.55 11.53
CA ASN A 150 -30.19 -2.25 10.69
C ASN A 150 -30.96 -1.30 9.75
N GLY A 151 -30.98 -1.61 8.45
CA GLY A 151 -31.62 -0.79 7.43
C GLY A 151 -30.74 0.33 6.88
N LEU A 152 -29.50 0.47 7.35
CA LEU A 152 -28.52 1.39 6.78
C LEU A 152 -28.23 1.04 5.32
N LYS A 153 -28.29 2.04 4.46
CA LYS A 153 -27.75 2.01 3.10
C LYS A 153 -26.93 3.27 2.86
N THR A 154 -25.66 3.11 2.48
CA THR A 154 -24.89 4.14 1.76
C THR A 154 -24.88 3.78 0.28
N SER A 155 -25.11 4.77 -0.58
CA SER A 155 -25.00 4.66 -2.04
C SER A 155 -23.94 5.64 -2.52
N TYR A 156 -23.05 5.21 -3.40
CA TYR A 156 -21.97 6.00 -3.97
C TYR A 156 -22.18 6.14 -5.48
N SER A 157 -21.67 7.22 -6.07
CA SER A 157 -21.59 7.34 -7.53
C SER A 157 -20.30 8.01 -7.96
N TYR A 158 -19.88 7.73 -9.21
CA TYR A 158 -18.59 8.08 -9.77
C TYR A 158 -18.74 8.78 -11.13
N ASP A 159 -17.72 9.53 -11.54
CA ASP A 159 -17.56 9.96 -12.94
C ASP A 159 -16.74 8.96 -13.76
N SER A 160 -16.59 9.21 -15.06
CA SER A 160 -15.83 8.35 -15.98
C SER A 160 -14.33 8.22 -15.67
N ASN A 161 -13.79 9.03 -14.75
CA ASN A 161 -12.41 8.98 -14.29
C ASN A 161 -12.29 8.31 -12.91
N GLY A 162 -13.39 7.78 -12.35
CA GLY A 162 -13.44 7.21 -11.01
C GLY A 162 -13.33 8.26 -9.90
N ASN A 163 -13.65 9.53 -10.15
CA ASN A 163 -13.85 10.47 -9.04
C ASN A 163 -15.20 10.17 -8.38
N ARG A 164 -15.22 9.94 -7.07
CA ARG A 164 -16.48 9.80 -6.30
C ARG A 164 -17.21 11.15 -6.28
N ILE A 165 -18.37 11.22 -6.92
CA ILE A 165 -19.21 12.43 -7.02
C ILE A 165 -20.34 12.45 -5.99
N SER A 166 -20.72 11.31 -5.40
CA SER A 166 -21.63 11.28 -4.25
C SER A 166 -21.35 10.14 -3.26
N SER A 167 -21.84 10.33 -2.03
CA SER A 167 -21.91 9.34 -0.95
C SER A 167 -23.15 9.65 -0.11
N THR A 168 -24.29 9.08 -0.49
CA THR A 168 -25.63 9.37 0.05
C THR A 168 -26.05 8.27 1.02
N ASN A 169 -26.50 8.63 2.23
CA ASN A 169 -26.92 7.68 3.25
C ASN A 169 -28.39 7.86 3.66
N ASN A 170 -29.11 6.75 3.81
CA ASN A 170 -30.56 6.74 4.04
C ASN A 170 -31.01 6.95 5.50
N LEU A 171 -30.15 6.80 6.51
CA LEU A 171 -30.55 6.95 7.91
C LEU A 171 -30.40 8.39 8.39
N ALA A 172 -31.48 8.92 8.98
CA ALA A 172 -31.52 10.27 9.52
C ALA A 172 -30.37 10.54 10.52
N GLY A 173 -29.75 11.71 10.42
CA GLY A 173 -28.55 12.07 11.19
C GLY A 173 -27.22 11.66 10.55
N THR A 174 -27.22 10.76 9.57
CA THR A 174 -25.99 10.34 8.86
C THR A 174 -25.57 11.38 7.81
N TYR A 175 -24.27 11.46 7.54
CA TYR A 175 -23.72 12.42 6.58
C TYR A 175 -23.93 11.98 5.13
N ASN A 176 -24.52 12.88 4.36
CA ASN A 176 -24.64 12.83 2.90
C ASN A 176 -23.61 13.78 2.30
N TYR A 177 -22.84 13.28 1.33
CA TYR A 177 -21.79 14.05 0.66
C TYR A 177 -22.02 14.10 -0.86
N SER A 178 -21.77 15.27 -1.47
CA SER A 178 -21.58 15.39 -2.92
C SER A 178 -20.33 16.21 -3.23
N PHE A 179 -19.73 15.92 -4.39
CA PHE A 179 -18.40 16.39 -4.77
C PHE A 179 -18.43 16.90 -6.21
N THR A 180 -17.81 18.06 -6.45
CA THR A 180 -17.62 18.65 -7.78
C THR A 180 -16.13 18.77 -8.05
N LEU A 181 -15.69 18.33 -9.23
CA LEU A 181 -14.28 18.33 -9.64
C LEU A 181 -13.95 19.59 -10.46
N THR A 182 -12.66 19.94 -10.54
CA THR A 182 -12.17 20.96 -11.46
C THR A 182 -12.22 20.43 -12.89
N THR A 183 -12.71 21.25 -13.85
CA THR A 183 -12.83 20.87 -15.26
C THR A 183 -11.52 20.30 -15.81
N ASN A 184 -11.61 19.18 -16.55
CA ASN A 184 -10.46 18.44 -17.10
C ASN A 184 -9.42 17.99 -16.04
N SER A 185 -9.85 17.73 -14.81
CA SER A 185 -8.99 17.30 -13.71
C SER A 185 -9.70 16.36 -12.73
N ASN A 186 -8.91 15.59 -11.97
CA ASN A 186 -9.40 14.77 -10.86
C ASN A 186 -9.36 15.50 -9.51
N LYS A 187 -8.86 16.76 -9.49
CA LYS A 187 -8.84 17.65 -8.32
C LYS A 187 -10.25 18.03 -7.88
N LEU A 188 -10.49 18.03 -6.57
CA LEU A 188 -11.76 18.47 -5.99
C LEU A 188 -11.86 20.00 -6.06
N ASN A 189 -13.02 20.53 -6.47
CA ASN A 189 -13.30 21.96 -6.58
C ASN A 189 -14.25 22.46 -5.47
N SER A 190 -15.29 21.68 -5.16
CA SER A 190 -16.22 21.96 -4.05
C SER A 190 -16.80 20.65 -3.51
N TRP A 191 -17.26 20.67 -2.25
CA TRP A 191 -18.03 19.57 -1.67
C TRP A 191 -19.12 20.09 -0.74
N VAL A 192 -20.17 19.30 -0.62
CA VAL A 192 -21.37 19.61 0.17
C VAL A 192 -21.57 18.49 1.20
N LYS A 193 -21.89 18.86 2.43
CA LYS A 193 -22.15 17.98 3.57
C LYS A 193 -23.55 18.31 4.11
N ASN A 194 -24.50 17.37 3.99
CA ASN A 194 -25.90 17.57 4.38
C ASN A 194 -26.50 18.86 3.82
N ASN A 195 -26.38 19.07 2.50
CA ASN A 195 -26.81 20.27 1.75
C ASN A 195 -26.08 21.59 2.09
N THR A 196 -25.14 21.59 3.04
CA THR A 196 -24.27 22.74 3.36
C THR A 196 -22.94 22.62 2.63
N SER A 197 -22.56 23.62 1.82
CA SER A 197 -21.23 23.70 1.22
C SER A 197 -20.15 23.88 2.31
N VAL A 198 -19.06 23.14 2.24
CA VAL A 198 -17.95 23.23 3.22
C VAL A 198 -16.70 23.81 2.54
N PRO A 199 -16.31 25.06 2.86
CA PRO A 199 -15.12 25.69 2.33
C PRO A 199 -13.83 24.88 2.54
N PHE A 200 -13.06 24.78 1.47
CA PHE A 200 -11.68 24.29 1.45
C PHE A 200 -10.93 25.00 0.32
N THR A 201 -9.61 24.90 0.29
CA THR A 201 -8.78 25.40 -0.82
C THR A 201 -7.70 24.38 -1.17
N LEU A 202 -7.19 24.41 -2.40
CA LEU A 202 -6.04 23.60 -2.82
C LEU A 202 -4.80 24.47 -3.05
N HIS A 203 -3.63 23.87 -2.94
CA HIS A 203 -2.41 24.35 -3.57
C HIS A 203 -2.45 24.10 -5.09
N ALA A 204 -1.63 24.83 -5.86
CA ALA A 204 -1.61 24.72 -7.32
C ALA A 204 -1.23 23.31 -7.81
N THR A 205 -0.33 22.65 -7.08
CA THR A 205 0.13 21.26 -7.24
C THR A 205 -1.02 20.27 -7.07
N GLY A 206 -1.78 20.34 -5.98
CA GLY A 206 -3.11 19.70 -5.86
C GLY A 206 -3.57 19.36 -4.45
N GLU A 207 -2.71 19.56 -3.45
CA GLU A 207 -2.88 19.22 -2.05
C GLU A 207 -3.86 20.18 -1.37
N VAL A 208 -4.62 19.70 -0.38
CA VAL A 208 -5.57 20.57 0.36
C VAL A 208 -4.81 21.56 1.24
N ASN A 209 -5.01 22.87 1.01
CA ASN A 209 -4.41 23.96 1.80
C ASN A 209 -5.28 24.39 3.00
N THR A 210 -6.60 24.38 2.91
CA THR A 210 -7.52 24.65 4.05
C THR A 210 -8.71 23.69 4.02
N LEU A 211 -9.33 23.40 5.16
CA LEU A 211 -10.57 22.59 5.24
C LEU A 211 -11.39 22.98 6.48
N SER A 212 -12.46 23.75 6.29
CA SER A 212 -13.10 24.50 7.39
C SER A 212 -14.02 23.68 8.32
N ASP A 213 -14.24 22.38 8.05
CA ASP A 213 -14.90 21.46 9.00
C ASP A 213 -13.90 20.57 9.79
N MET A 214 -12.61 20.92 9.71
CA MET A 214 -11.51 20.28 10.45
C MET A 214 -10.53 21.29 11.07
N LEU A 215 -10.27 22.42 10.42
CA LEU A 215 -9.27 23.41 10.85
C LEU A 215 -9.82 24.84 10.86
N THR A 216 -9.34 25.68 11.77
CA THR A 216 -9.48 27.15 11.68
C THR A 216 -8.39 27.81 10.82
N GLY A 217 -7.27 27.11 10.60
CA GLY A 217 -6.15 27.57 9.78
C GLY A 217 -5.98 26.78 8.48
N ASN A 218 -4.72 26.44 8.18
CA ASN A 218 -4.29 25.79 6.94
C ASN A 218 -3.35 24.61 7.20
N PHE A 219 -3.32 23.67 6.26
CA PHE A 219 -2.25 22.68 6.14
C PHE A 219 -0.98 23.36 5.60
N LYS A 220 0.20 22.83 5.92
CA LYS A 220 1.47 23.24 5.28
C LYS A 220 2.29 22.02 4.92
N TYR A 221 2.77 22.02 3.68
CA TYR A 221 3.62 20.97 3.11
C TYR A 221 5.08 21.46 3.01
N ASP A 222 6.03 20.54 2.87
CA ASP A 222 7.40 20.86 2.44
C ASP A 222 7.53 20.79 0.90
N GLY A 223 8.76 20.94 0.39
CA GLY A 223 9.04 20.93 -1.06
C GLY A 223 8.92 19.55 -1.73
N GLU A 224 8.71 18.49 -0.96
CA GLU A 224 8.53 17.12 -1.45
C GLU A 224 7.04 16.70 -1.43
N GLY A 225 6.16 17.56 -0.89
CA GLY A 225 4.73 17.28 -0.75
C GLY A 225 4.35 16.65 0.60
N ASN A 226 5.26 16.57 1.57
CA ASN A 226 4.98 15.95 2.87
C ASN A 226 4.30 16.96 3.81
N LYS A 227 3.18 16.58 4.45
CA LYS A 227 2.38 17.50 5.28
C LYS A 227 3.07 17.76 6.63
N ARG A 228 3.77 18.90 6.76
CA ARG A 228 4.55 19.26 7.97
C ARG A 228 3.74 19.90 9.08
N ARG A 229 2.62 20.55 8.80
CA ARG A 229 1.76 21.19 9.83
C ARG A 229 0.26 21.15 9.52
N GLU A 230 -0.53 21.20 10.58
CA GLU A 230 -1.96 21.54 10.58
C GLU A 230 -2.17 22.73 11.52
N MET A 231 -2.53 23.90 11.00
CA MET A 231 -2.76 25.09 11.82
C MET A 231 -4.21 25.14 12.29
N GLY A 232 -4.44 25.31 13.59
CA GLY A 232 -5.79 25.45 14.16
C GLY A 232 -6.62 24.17 14.20
N VAL A 233 -6.03 23.03 14.59
CA VAL A 233 -6.77 21.80 14.92
C VAL A 233 -7.57 21.98 16.21
N PRO A 234 -8.77 21.37 16.35
CA PRO A 234 -9.46 21.25 17.63
C PRO A 234 -8.59 20.55 18.69
N CYS A 235 -8.46 21.16 19.87
CA CYS A 235 -7.72 20.59 20.99
C CYS A 235 -8.23 21.15 22.34
N THR A 236 -7.62 20.68 23.44
CA THR A 236 -7.70 21.36 24.74
C THR A 236 -6.26 21.56 25.22
N HIS A 237 -5.67 22.72 24.96
CA HIS A 237 -4.27 22.99 25.30
C HIS A 237 -4.12 23.11 26.84
N PRO A 238 -3.28 22.29 27.50
CA PRO A 238 -3.35 22.12 28.96
C PRO A 238 -2.89 23.34 29.77
N THR A 239 -1.93 24.13 29.27
CA THR A 239 -1.41 25.32 29.96
C THR A 239 -2.15 26.62 29.63
N THR A 240 -2.71 26.76 28.42
CA THR A 240 -3.34 28.01 27.94
C THR A 240 -4.87 27.98 27.94
N GLY A 241 -5.48 26.79 28.01
CA GLY A 241 -6.92 26.61 27.84
C GLY A 241 -7.42 26.82 26.41
N ALA A 242 -6.52 26.97 25.42
CA ALA A 242 -6.91 27.17 24.03
C ALA A 242 -7.68 25.96 23.47
N THR A 243 -8.77 26.24 22.76
CA THR A 243 -9.62 25.24 22.09
C THR A 243 -9.12 24.84 20.70
N THR A 244 -8.06 25.51 20.22
CA THR A 244 -7.36 25.15 18.99
C THR A 244 -5.86 25.20 19.18
N CYS A 245 -5.18 24.20 18.64
CA CYS A 245 -3.72 24.05 18.65
C CYS A 245 -3.19 24.06 17.21
N ASN A 246 -1.88 24.12 17.03
CA ASN A 246 -1.24 23.79 15.77
C ASN A 246 -0.49 22.47 15.93
N MET A 247 -0.60 21.57 14.94
CA MET A 247 0.20 20.36 14.87
C MET A 247 1.45 20.60 14.02
N TRP A 248 2.56 20.01 14.44
CA TRP A 248 3.77 19.83 13.65
C TRP A 248 4.06 18.33 13.47
N PHE A 249 4.70 17.98 12.36
CA PHE A 249 5.04 16.61 11.99
C PHE A 249 6.45 16.53 11.37
N ASP A 250 7.23 15.55 11.82
CA ASP A 250 8.52 15.19 11.20
C ASP A 250 8.51 13.74 10.72
N TYR A 251 9.21 13.53 9.60
CA TYR A 251 9.21 12.30 8.81
C TYR A 251 10.64 11.82 8.58
N ASN A 252 10.82 10.52 8.34
CA ASN A 252 12.11 9.94 7.94
C ASN A 252 12.19 9.73 6.41
N HIS A 253 13.29 9.12 5.95
CA HIS A 253 13.57 8.89 4.53
C HIS A 253 12.63 7.90 3.80
N LYS A 254 11.75 7.19 4.52
CA LYS A 254 10.65 6.38 3.96
C LYS A 254 9.30 7.14 3.98
N ASN A 255 9.32 8.43 4.32
CA ASN A 255 8.16 9.24 4.65
C ASN A 255 7.32 8.70 5.84
N GLU A 256 7.92 7.92 6.74
CA GLU A 256 7.28 7.50 7.99
C GLU A 256 7.34 8.66 9.01
N ARG A 257 6.20 9.06 9.57
CA ARG A 257 6.08 10.14 10.55
C ARG A 257 6.70 9.72 11.87
N VAL A 258 7.95 10.06 12.12
CA VAL A 258 8.67 9.72 13.37
C VAL A 258 8.29 10.59 14.57
N PHE A 259 7.68 11.77 14.35
CA PHE A 259 7.35 12.70 15.43
C PHE A 259 6.12 13.56 15.13
N SER A 260 5.36 13.90 16.18
CA SER A 260 4.37 14.99 16.14
C SER A 260 4.29 15.74 17.47
N TYR A 261 3.83 16.99 17.46
CA TYR A 261 3.50 17.74 18.68
C TYR A 261 2.44 18.81 18.44
N ALA A 262 1.76 19.23 19.51
CA ALA A 262 0.68 20.22 19.51
C ALA A 262 1.13 21.47 20.30
N ASP A 263 1.67 22.48 19.61
CA ASP A 263 2.33 23.70 20.12
C ASP A 263 3.51 23.51 21.11
N ASN A 264 3.40 22.64 22.11
CA ASN A 264 4.47 22.29 23.04
C ASN A 264 5.21 21.00 22.60
N ILE A 265 6.48 21.13 22.21
CA ILE A 265 7.35 19.99 21.84
C ILE A 265 7.54 18.97 22.97
N SER A 266 7.41 19.39 24.24
CA SER A 266 7.50 18.52 25.42
C SER A 266 6.36 17.51 25.50
N GLU A 267 5.18 17.89 25.00
CA GLU A 267 3.96 17.07 24.92
C GLU A 267 3.91 16.23 23.62
N GLY A 268 5.00 16.24 22.84
CA GLY A 268 5.10 15.52 21.58
C GLY A 268 5.00 14.00 21.72
N ARG A 269 4.68 13.35 20.59
CA ARG A 269 4.61 11.90 20.42
C ARG A 269 5.70 11.45 19.45
N GLN A 270 6.56 10.56 19.91
CA GLN A 270 7.49 9.82 19.05
C GLN A 270 6.79 8.58 18.52
N PHE A 271 6.94 8.29 17.23
CA PHE A 271 6.44 7.09 16.57
C PHE A 271 7.62 6.26 16.08
N VAL A 272 7.52 4.93 16.24
CA VAL A 272 8.62 4.02 15.92
C VAL A 272 8.10 2.87 15.07
N TYR A 273 8.79 2.65 13.94
CA TYR A 273 8.41 1.71 12.90
C TYR A 273 9.40 0.55 12.79
N ASP A 274 8.96 -0.57 12.20
CA ASP A 274 9.83 -1.69 11.85
C ASP A 274 10.47 -1.56 10.44
N GLU A 275 11.22 -2.58 10.03
CA GLU A 275 11.90 -2.60 8.73
C GLU A 275 10.89 -2.66 7.56
N ASN A 276 9.68 -3.16 7.79
CA ASN A 276 8.56 -3.27 6.85
C ASN A 276 7.60 -2.05 6.89
N SER A 277 7.92 -1.02 7.68
CA SER A 277 7.10 0.19 7.88
C SER A 277 5.83 0.00 8.73
N HIS A 278 5.73 -1.08 9.52
CA HIS A 278 4.67 -1.20 10.53
C HIS A 278 4.94 -0.30 11.73
N LEU A 279 3.91 0.40 12.23
CA LEU A 279 4.01 1.13 13.50
C LEU A 279 4.10 0.13 14.66
N ILE A 280 5.26 0.02 15.30
CA ILE A 280 5.49 -0.89 16.43
C ILE A 280 5.40 -0.20 17.80
N GLY A 281 5.41 1.13 17.86
CA GLY A 281 5.11 1.82 19.11
C GLY A 281 5.08 3.34 19.06
N GLU A 282 4.46 3.90 20.08
CA GLU A 282 4.19 5.32 20.27
C GLU A 282 4.60 5.72 21.70
N TYR A 283 5.35 6.82 21.87
CA TYR A 283 5.98 7.21 23.14
C TYR A 283 5.83 8.72 23.39
N ARG A 284 5.77 9.12 24.67
CA ARG A 284 5.83 10.54 25.06
C ARG A 284 7.24 11.11 24.88
N ASN A 285 7.35 12.33 24.36
CA ASN A 285 8.65 12.98 24.14
C ASN A 285 9.34 13.38 25.46
N SER A 286 8.57 13.77 26.47
CA SER A 286 9.05 14.28 27.76
C SER A 286 9.85 13.27 28.58
N ASP A 287 9.42 12.01 28.61
CA ASP A 287 9.94 10.97 29.51
C ASP A 287 10.12 9.59 28.85
N GLN A 288 9.83 9.47 27.55
CA GLN A 288 9.88 8.22 26.78
C GLN A 288 8.93 7.12 27.28
N ALA A 289 7.95 7.47 28.11
CA ALA A 289 6.93 6.53 28.51
C ALA A 289 6.15 6.07 27.28
N GLN A 290 6.02 4.75 27.16
CA GLN A 290 5.13 4.09 26.21
C GLN A 290 3.71 4.65 26.33
N ILE A 291 3.09 4.88 25.18
CA ILE A 291 1.66 5.11 25.05
C ILE A 291 1.02 3.78 24.64
N VAL A 292 1.58 3.16 23.59
CA VAL A 292 1.25 1.82 23.11
C VAL A 292 2.44 1.22 22.36
N GLU A 293 2.62 -0.09 22.43
CA GLU A 293 3.42 -0.87 21.47
C GLU A 293 2.54 -1.90 20.76
N TYR A 294 2.75 -2.12 19.46
CA TYR A 294 1.99 -3.08 18.65
C TYR A 294 2.87 -4.27 18.28
N ILE A 295 2.33 -5.48 18.42
CA ILE A 295 2.99 -6.73 18.04
C ILE A 295 2.34 -7.29 16.78
N TRP A 296 3.17 -7.52 15.76
CA TRP A 296 2.76 -7.86 14.39
C TRP A 296 3.07 -9.33 14.05
N LEU A 297 2.28 -9.89 13.14
CA LEU A 297 2.42 -11.22 12.56
C LEU A 297 2.06 -11.10 11.08
N GLY A 298 3.00 -11.35 10.17
CA GLY A 298 2.81 -10.88 8.79
C GLY A 298 2.61 -9.36 8.79
N ASP A 299 1.71 -8.90 7.93
CA ASP A 299 1.24 -7.51 7.88
C ASP A 299 -0.01 -7.30 8.79
N ILE A 300 -0.25 -8.19 9.77
CA ILE A 300 -1.41 -8.15 10.70
C ILE A 300 -0.95 -7.80 12.13
N PRO A 301 -1.52 -6.77 12.80
CA PRO A 301 -1.32 -6.53 14.22
C PRO A 301 -2.13 -7.55 15.04
N ILE A 302 -1.47 -8.39 15.83
CA ILE A 302 -2.11 -9.46 16.63
C ILE A 302 -2.30 -9.10 18.11
N ALA A 303 -1.55 -8.10 18.60
CA ALA A 303 -1.68 -7.58 19.95
C ALA A 303 -1.16 -6.14 20.06
N ALA A 304 -1.52 -5.47 21.15
CA ALA A 304 -0.90 -4.23 21.57
C ALA A 304 -0.73 -4.20 23.10
N GLU A 305 0.42 -3.75 23.59
CA GLU A 305 0.64 -3.45 25.01
C GLU A 305 0.41 -1.94 25.23
N MET A 306 -0.51 -1.61 26.12
CA MET A 306 -0.79 -0.23 26.52
C MET A 306 0.17 0.22 27.64
N ALA A 307 0.30 1.54 27.85
CA ALA A 307 1.19 2.21 28.83
C ALA A 307 1.23 1.69 30.28
N ASN A 308 0.31 0.80 30.69
CA ASN A 308 0.23 0.17 32.00
C ASN A 308 0.41 -1.37 31.93
N ASP A 309 1.27 -1.83 31.02
CA ASP A 309 1.56 -3.25 30.71
C ASP A 309 0.31 -4.08 30.34
N ARG A 310 -0.77 -3.39 29.95
CA ARG A 310 -2.06 -4.02 29.66
C ARG A 310 -2.07 -4.53 28.22
N LEU A 311 -1.89 -5.84 28.09
CA LEU A 311 -1.91 -6.54 26.81
C LEU A 311 -3.35 -6.70 26.27
N ILE A 312 -3.57 -6.20 25.06
CA ILE A 312 -4.81 -6.27 24.29
C ILE A 312 -4.55 -7.14 23.06
N TYR A 313 -5.35 -8.18 22.83
CA TYR A 313 -5.31 -8.98 21.61
C TYR A 313 -6.19 -8.35 20.53
N ILE A 314 -5.66 -8.26 19.32
CA ILE A 314 -6.28 -7.55 18.20
C ILE A 314 -6.87 -8.55 17.21
N LEU A 315 -8.10 -8.29 16.77
CA LEU A 315 -8.75 -8.94 15.65
C LEU A 315 -8.92 -7.93 14.51
N THR A 316 -8.45 -8.31 13.32
CA THR A 316 -8.65 -7.58 12.08
C THR A 316 -9.76 -8.17 11.20
N ASP A 317 -10.28 -7.37 10.28
CA ASP A 317 -11.02 -7.90 9.13
C ASP A 317 -10.08 -8.61 8.12
N HIS A 318 -10.66 -9.10 7.04
CA HIS A 318 -9.96 -9.73 5.89
C HIS A 318 -9.06 -8.77 5.11
N ARG A 319 -9.00 -7.48 5.48
CA ARG A 319 -8.12 -6.46 4.90
C ARG A 319 -6.96 -6.11 5.82
N GLY A 320 -6.87 -6.71 7.02
CA GLY A 320 -5.84 -6.39 8.02
C GLY A 320 -6.18 -5.18 8.88
N SER A 321 -7.40 -4.64 8.75
CA SER A 321 -7.86 -3.47 9.51
C SER A 321 -8.36 -3.90 10.89
N PRO A 322 -7.82 -3.38 12.02
CA PRO A 322 -8.33 -3.71 13.35
C PRO A 322 -9.81 -3.34 13.52
N ILE A 323 -10.62 -4.33 13.90
CA ILE A 323 -12.06 -4.16 14.16
C ILE A 323 -12.44 -4.38 15.62
N ARG A 324 -11.67 -5.18 16.38
CA ARG A 324 -11.89 -5.46 17.80
C ARG A 324 -10.56 -5.58 18.56
N GLY A 325 -10.54 -5.08 19.78
CA GLY A 325 -9.47 -5.27 20.77
C GLY A 325 -10.03 -5.92 22.03
N TYR A 326 -9.44 -7.03 22.46
CA TYR A 326 -9.85 -7.82 23.61
C TYR A 326 -8.79 -7.79 24.70
N ASP A 327 -9.19 -7.56 25.94
CA ASP A 327 -8.29 -7.61 27.09
C ASP A 327 -7.77 -9.05 27.27
N ALA A 328 -6.45 -9.26 27.24
CA ALA A 328 -5.86 -10.60 27.19
C ALA A 328 -6.24 -11.48 28.39
N THR A 329 -6.40 -10.86 29.56
CA THR A 329 -6.69 -11.53 30.85
C THR A 329 -8.17 -11.81 31.02
N THR A 330 -9.02 -10.78 30.90
CA THR A 330 -10.46 -10.88 31.15
C THR A 330 -11.26 -11.40 29.95
N LYS A 331 -10.66 -11.39 28.75
CA LYS A 331 -11.25 -11.84 27.47
C LYS A 331 -12.44 -11.01 26.99
N VAL A 332 -12.71 -9.88 27.62
CA VAL A 332 -13.80 -8.96 27.26
C VAL A 332 -13.34 -8.01 26.15
N ASN A 333 -14.24 -7.67 25.22
CA ASN A 333 -14.00 -6.62 24.24
C ASN A 333 -13.90 -5.24 24.93
N VAL A 334 -12.79 -4.54 24.71
CA VAL A 334 -12.49 -3.23 25.34
C VAL A 334 -12.17 -2.14 24.32
N TRP A 335 -12.07 -2.50 23.04
CA TRP A 335 -12.04 -1.58 21.92
C TRP A 335 -12.79 -2.16 20.72
N SER A 336 -13.56 -1.35 20.00
CA SER A 336 -14.14 -1.74 18.70
C SER A 336 -14.11 -0.60 17.71
N LEU A 337 -14.08 -0.96 16.42
CA LEU A 337 -14.23 -0.05 15.30
C LEU A 337 -15.26 -0.61 14.33
N ASP A 338 -16.41 0.06 14.22
CA ASP A 338 -17.52 -0.30 13.33
C ASP A 338 -17.71 0.82 12.29
N ALA A 339 -16.80 0.87 11.32
CA ALA A 339 -16.79 1.85 10.23
C ALA A 339 -17.66 1.44 9.03
N GLY A 340 -17.79 2.33 8.05
CA GLY A 340 -18.21 2.03 6.68
C GLY A 340 -17.05 1.55 5.79
N PRO A 341 -17.33 1.18 4.53
CA PRO A 341 -16.33 0.63 3.60
C PRO A 341 -15.12 1.53 3.41
N PHE A 342 -15.34 2.85 3.32
CA PHE A 342 -14.33 3.89 3.11
C PHE A 342 -13.80 4.45 4.46
N GLY A 343 -14.10 3.81 5.59
CA GLY A 343 -13.72 4.29 6.92
C GLY A 343 -14.63 5.40 7.45
N GLU A 344 -15.67 5.79 6.72
CA GLU A 344 -16.63 6.79 7.14
C GLU A 344 -17.53 6.28 8.28
N SER A 345 -18.15 7.21 9.02
CA SER A 345 -19.14 6.88 10.06
C SER A 345 -18.65 5.86 11.12
N ALA A 346 -17.35 5.90 11.42
CA ALA A 346 -16.66 5.05 12.38
C ALA A 346 -17.18 5.21 13.81
N ALA A 347 -18.09 4.32 14.22
CA ALA A 347 -18.39 4.14 15.64
C ALA A 347 -17.18 3.45 16.30
N THR A 348 -16.57 4.13 17.27
CA THR A 348 -15.45 3.58 18.06
C THR A 348 -15.91 3.38 19.50
N VAL A 349 -15.83 2.15 20.01
CA VAL A 349 -15.93 1.89 21.45
C VAL A 349 -14.52 1.88 22.02
N SER A 350 -14.31 2.57 23.15
CA SER A 350 -13.08 2.53 23.94
C SER A 350 -13.45 2.39 25.41
N VAL A 351 -12.91 1.37 26.08
CA VAL A 351 -13.20 1.06 27.49
C VAL A 351 -11.90 1.07 28.27
N SER A 352 -11.90 1.75 29.42
CA SER A 352 -10.74 1.86 30.32
C SER A 352 -9.45 2.30 29.62
N GLY A 353 -9.56 3.34 28.78
CA GLY A 353 -8.41 4.04 28.17
C GLY A 353 -7.75 3.35 26.97
N VAL A 354 -8.32 2.26 26.42
CA VAL A 354 -7.74 1.56 25.26
C VAL A 354 -8.06 2.33 23.97
N GLU A 355 -7.05 2.95 23.37
CA GLU A 355 -7.14 3.59 22.05
C GLU A 355 -6.22 2.88 21.05
N ILE A 356 -6.80 2.23 20.04
CA ILE A 356 -6.05 1.70 18.88
C ILE A 356 -6.28 2.66 17.71
N ASN A 357 -5.20 3.27 17.22
CA ASN A 357 -5.26 4.28 16.15
C ASN A 357 -4.95 3.73 14.76
N LEU A 358 -4.53 2.47 14.64
CA LEU A 358 -4.44 1.77 13.35
C LEU A 358 -5.81 1.70 12.65
N ARG A 359 -5.85 1.87 11.32
CA ARG A 359 -7.09 1.82 10.50
C ARG A 359 -6.97 0.76 9.42
N PHE A 360 -7.05 1.11 8.12
CA PHE A 360 -6.61 0.21 7.05
C PHE A 360 -5.09 -0.06 7.17
N PRO A 361 -4.51 -1.06 6.49
CA PRO A 361 -3.06 -1.23 6.43
C PRO A 361 -2.32 0.07 6.10
N GLY A 362 -1.19 0.33 6.76
CA GLY A 362 -0.43 1.58 6.66
C GLY A 362 -1.05 2.79 7.39
N MET A 363 -2.34 2.75 7.74
CA MET A 363 -3.06 3.94 8.19
C MET A 363 -3.10 4.13 9.71
N TYR A 364 -2.82 5.37 10.14
CA TYR A 364 -2.95 5.87 11.51
C TYR A 364 -4.01 6.97 11.62
N TYR A 365 -4.81 6.95 12.68
CA TYR A 365 -5.90 7.90 12.93
C TYR A 365 -5.47 9.14 13.71
N ASP A 366 -5.45 10.30 13.05
CA ASP A 366 -5.25 11.59 13.71
C ASP A 366 -6.58 12.12 14.26
N LYS A 367 -6.84 11.75 15.52
CA LYS A 367 -8.09 12.01 16.27
C LYS A 367 -8.52 13.48 16.30
N GLN A 368 -7.59 14.42 16.17
CA GLN A 368 -7.83 15.87 16.16
C GLN A 368 -8.59 16.34 14.90
N THR A 369 -8.29 15.76 13.73
CA THR A 369 -8.90 16.13 12.43
C THR A 369 -9.85 15.06 11.89
N GLY A 370 -9.71 13.81 12.36
CA GLY A 370 -10.41 12.65 11.83
C GLY A 370 -9.80 12.10 10.53
N LEU A 371 -8.60 12.55 10.17
CA LEU A 371 -7.86 12.10 8.99
C LEU A 371 -7.10 10.80 9.28
N TYR A 372 -6.87 10.01 8.23
CA TYR A 372 -6.05 8.82 8.29
C TYR A 372 -4.71 9.14 7.62
N TYR A 373 -3.64 9.28 8.41
CA TYR A 373 -2.26 9.38 7.90
C TYR A 373 -1.85 8.03 7.31
N ASN A 374 -1.37 8.00 6.06
CA ASN A 374 -0.98 6.77 5.35
C ASN A 374 0.39 6.93 4.67
N HIS A 375 1.45 7.03 5.46
CA HIS A 375 2.85 7.21 5.03
C HIS A 375 3.06 8.40 4.08
N HIS A 376 2.84 8.23 2.77
CA HIS A 376 3.06 9.23 1.74
C HIS A 376 1.87 10.18 1.49
N ARG A 377 0.66 9.85 1.96
CA ARG A 377 -0.56 10.65 1.76
C ARG A 377 -1.45 10.69 3.00
N TYR A 378 -2.32 11.68 3.11
CA TYR A 378 -3.42 11.75 4.06
C TYR A 378 -4.73 11.38 3.38
N TYR A 379 -5.41 10.39 3.93
CA TYR A 379 -6.71 9.92 3.48
C TYR A 379 -7.84 10.58 4.28
N ASN A 380 -8.85 11.10 3.59
CA ASN A 380 -10.02 11.70 4.20
C ASN A 380 -11.23 10.75 4.07
N PRO A 381 -11.65 10.05 5.14
CA PRO A 381 -12.76 9.09 5.08
C PRO A 381 -14.11 9.73 4.71
N LYS A 382 -14.31 11.02 4.99
CA LYS A 382 -15.51 11.75 4.53
C LYS A 382 -15.56 11.81 3.00
N TRP A 383 -14.40 12.04 2.37
CA TRP A 383 -14.28 12.15 0.91
C TRP A 383 -14.11 10.80 0.23
N GLY A 384 -13.56 9.80 0.92
CA GLY A 384 -13.28 8.46 0.38
C GLY A 384 -12.02 8.41 -0.49
N ARG A 385 -11.13 9.41 -0.34
CA ARG A 385 -9.98 9.64 -1.24
C ARG A 385 -8.85 10.38 -0.52
N TYR A 386 -7.67 10.42 -1.15
CA TYR A 386 -6.50 11.14 -0.63
C TYR A 386 -6.63 12.67 -0.80
N MET A 387 -5.96 13.42 0.08
CA MET A 387 -5.94 14.89 0.09
C MET A 387 -4.79 15.47 -0.75
N GLU A 388 -3.79 14.64 -1.03
CA GLU A 388 -2.64 14.91 -1.90
C GLU A 388 -2.74 14.05 -3.17
N PRO A 389 -2.21 14.52 -4.33
CA PRO A 389 -2.02 13.65 -5.49
C PRO A 389 -0.94 12.60 -5.19
N ASP A 390 -0.97 11.49 -5.91
CA ASP A 390 0.01 10.41 -5.81
C ASP A 390 1.44 10.91 -6.07
N PRO A 391 2.38 10.76 -5.11
CA PRO A 391 3.78 11.16 -5.31
C PRO A 391 4.51 10.40 -6.42
N ILE A 392 4.09 9.17 -6.77
CA ILE A 392 4.60 8.45 -7.96
C ILE A 392 3.76 8.75 -9.23
N GLY A 393 2.85 9.71 -9.15
CA GLY A 393 2.06 10.20 -10.27
C GLY A 393 1.21 9.11 -10.91
N LEU A 394 1.31 8.96 -12.24
CA LEU A 394 0.50 8.02 -13.00
C LEU A 394 0.93 6.56 -12.85
N GLU A 395 2.05 6.27 -12.17
CA GLU A 395 2.45 4.89 -11.83
C GLU A 395 1.54 4.28 -10.75
N GLY A 396 0.99 5.10 -9.85
CA GLY A 396 -0.06 4.69 -8.90
C GLY A 396 -1.46 4.57 -9.54
N GLY A 397 -1.67 5.18 -10.70
CA GLY A 397 -2.88 5.07 -11.52
C GLY A 397 -3.34 6.38 -12.18
N LEU A 398 -4.34 6.28 -13.07
CA LEU A 398 -4.84 7.44 -13.83
C LEU A 398 -5.60 8.48 -12.97
N ASN A 399 -6.05 8.10 -11.78
CA ASN A 399 -6.67 9.01 -10.81
C ASN A 399 -5.77 9.14 -9.57
N PRO A 400 -4.88 10.15 -9.50
CA PRO A 400 -3.85 10.22 -8.46
C PRO A 400 -4.37 10.49 -7.05
N PHE A 401 -5.69 10.66 -6.86
CA PHE A 401 -6.31 10.86 -5.55
C PHE A 401 -7.13 9.64 -5.08
N VAL A 402 -7.37 8.63 -5.93
CA VAL A 402 -8.30 7.54 -5.61
C VAL A 402 -7.70 6.58 -4.57
N TYR A 403 -8.47 6.22 -3.54
CA TYR A 403 -8.10 5.13 -2.64
C TYR A 403 -8.63 3.80 -3.19
N SER A 404 -7.78 2.78 -3.24
CA SER A 404 -8.16 1.39 -3.58
C SER A 404 -9.01 1.25 -4.86
N ASN A 405 -8.85 2.14 -5.85
CA ASN A 405 -9.67 2.20 -7.07
C ASN A 405 -11.20 2.14 -6.78
N ASN A 406 -11.67 2.89 -5.76
CA ASN A 406 -13.05 2.91 -5.26
C ASN A 406 -13.59 1.56 -4.75
N ASP A 407 -12.72 0.60 -4.49
CA ASP A 407 -13.04 -0.70 -3.90
C ASP A 407 -12.20 -0.92 -2.62
N PRO A 408 -12.53 -0.22 -1.53
CA PRO A 408 -11.86 -0.42 -0.25
C PRO A 408 -12.26 -1.73 0.43
N VAL A 409 -13.14 -2.55 -0.19
CA VAL A 409 -13.60 -3.83 0.36
C VAL A 409 -12.65 -4.96 -0.03
N ASN A 410 -12.16 -4.96 -1.27
CA ASN A 410 -11.30 -6.02 -1.82
C ASN A 410 -9.87 -5.55 -2.16
N LYS A 411 -9.55 -4.25 -1.95
CA LYS A 411 -8.23 -3.66 -2.24
C LYS A 411 -7.76 -2.73 -1.11
N VAL A 412 -6.46 -2.66 -0.86
CA VAL A 412 -5.81 -1.81 0.18
C VAL A 412 -4.57 -1.12 -0.38
N ASP A 413 -4.22 0.08 0.09
CA ASP A 413 -2.94 0.75 -0.23
C ASP A 413 -2.13 0.96 1.06
N PRO A 414 -1.25 0.02 1.45
CA PRO A 414 -0.52 0.07 2.73
C PRO A 414 0.61 1.10 2.80
N SER A 415 0.90 1.80 1.69
CA SER A 415 2.04 2.73 1.60
C SER A 415 1.64 4.17 1.27
N GLY A 416 0.38 4.38 0.86
CA GLY A 416 -0.06 5.65 0.30
C GLY A 416 0.52 5.91 -1.09
N LEU A 417 0.91 4.88 -1.85
CA LEU A 417 1.50 4.99 -3.21
C LEU A 417 0.91 3.99 -4.23
N GLY A 418 0.12 3.00 -3.81
CA GLY A 418 -0.40 2.00 -4.75
C GLY A 418 -1.17 0.87 -4.08
N TRP A 419 -2.31 0.52 -4.66
CA TRP A 419 -3.19 -0.50 -4.10
C TRP A 419 -2.77 -1.94 -4.47
N LYS A 420 -2.83 -2.84 -3.49
CA LYS A 420 -2.81 -4.30 -3.66
C LYS A 420 -4.26 -4.80 -3.71
N LYS A 421 -4.59 -5.73 -4.62
CA LYS A 421 -5.84 -6.52 -4.55
C LYS A 421 -5.65 -7.68 -3.57
N LEU A 422 -6.65 -7.94 -2.74
CA LEU A 422 -6.66 -9.07 -1.82
C LEU A 422 -7.15 -10.33 -2.56
N ILE A 423 -6.32 -11.38 -2.54
CA ILE A 423 -6.64 -12.73 -3.00
C ILE A 423 -5.94 -13.67 -2.01
N GLY A 424 -6.67 -14.59 -1.37
CA GLY A 424 -6.13 -15.34 -0.23
C GLY A 424 -6.07 -14.50 1.05
N SER A 425 -5.08 -14.78 1.90
CA SER A 425 -4.87 -14.08 3.18
C SER A 425 -3.78 -13.00 3.08
N LEU A 426 -3.65 -12.16 4.11
CA LEU A 426 -2.70 -11.04 4.16
C LEU A 426 -1.26 -11.47 4.53
N PHE A 427 -0.97 -12.76 4.61
CA PHE A 427 0.31 -13.28 5.11
C PHE A 427 1.37 -13.52 4.01
N ASP A 428 1.08 -13.08 2.79
CA ASP A 428 1.88 -13.23 1.56
C ASP A 428 3.37 -12.82 1.69
N ASP A 429 3.67 -11.78 2.49
CA ASP A 429 4.91 -11.02 2.34
C ASP A 429 6.10 -11.46 3.22
N ILE A 430 5.90 -12.21 4.33
CA ILE A 430 6.94 -12.45 5.37
C ILE A 430 7.84 -13.69 5.14
N LEU A 431 7.41 -14.74 4.44
CA LEU A 431 8.20 -16.00 4.35
C LEU A 431 9.07 -16.14 3.08
N ALA A 432 9.12 -15.12 2.21
CA ALA A 432 9.73 -15.26 0.87
C ALA A 432 10.77 -14.20 0.45
N PRO A 433 11.91 -14.02 1.17
CA PRO A 433 13.06 -13.24 0.67
C PRO A 433 13.62 -13.81 -0.65
N LEU A 434 13.57 -15.13 -0.82
CA LEU A 434 14.09 -15.85 -1.99
C LEU A 434 12.98 -16.35 -2.94
N GLY A 435 11.75 -16.49 -2.45
CA GLY A 435 10.63 -17.07 -3.20
C GLY A 435 10.08 -16.15 -4.29
N ARG A 436 9.98 -14.84 -4.03
CA ARG A 436 9.31 -13.91 -4.96
C ARG A 436 10.02 -13.77 -6.30
N GLU A 437 11.36 -13.82 -6.38
CA GLU A 437 12.04 -13.86 -7.67
C GLU A 437 11.83 -15.19 -8.42
N ALA A 438 11.78 -16.33 -7.73
CA ALA A 438 11.51 -17.62 -8.36
C ALA A 438 10.07 -17.66 -8.94
N VAL A 439 9.07 -17.27 -8.15
CA VAL A 439 7.66 -17.24 -8.58
C VAL A 439 7.42 -16.19 -9.67
N LYS A 440 8.02 -15.01 -9.58
CA LYS A 440 7.91 -13.96 -10.61
C LYS A 440 8.62 -14.35 -11.92
N ARG A 441 9.69 -15.14 -11.86
CA ARG A 441 10.31 -15.78 -13.05
C ARG A 441 9.44 -16.90 -13.61
N LEU A 442 8.78 -17.70 -12.76
CA LEU A 442 7.86 -18.76 -13.20
C LEU A 442 6.61 -18.19 -13.88
N SER A 443 5.98 -17.14 -13.34
CA SER A 443 4.83 -16.48 -13.97
C SER A 443 5.20 -15.71 -15.24
N GLN A 444 6.39 -15.12 -15.31
CA GLN A 444 6.94 -14.56 -16.55
C GLN A 444 7.29 -15.63 -17.59
N ASN A 445 7.70 -16.83 -17.17
CA ASN A 445 7.97 -17.93 -18.10
C ASN A 445 6.68 -18.57 -18.60
N SER A 446 5.70 -18.84 -17.76
CA SER A 446 4.41 -19.41 -18.19
C SER A 446 3.61 -18.44 -19.07
N SER A 447 3.66 -17.13 -18.80
CA SER A 447 3.08 -16.13 -19.70
C SER A 447 3.86 -16.00 -21.03
N LYS A 448 5.19 -16.13 -21.03
CA LYS A 448 5.99 -16.24 -22.27
C LYS A 448 5.70 -17.52 -23.05
N GLU A 449 5.48 -18.65 -22.39
CA GLU A 449 5.13 -19.92 -23.04
C GLU A 449 3.70 -19.90 -23.58
N ALA A 450 2.73 -19.35 -22.85
CA ALA A 450 1.37 -19.12 -23.34
C ALA A 450 1.37 -18.15 -24.55
N ALA A 451 2.14 -17.06 -24.50
CA ALA A 451 2.33 -16.18 -25.64
C ALA A 451 2.95 -16.93 -26.83
N LYS A 452 4.01 -17.72 -26.61
CA LYS A 452 4.71 -18.50 -27.64
C LYS A 452 3.83 -19.61 -28.24
N GLN A 453 2.96 -20.24 -27.46
CA GLN A 453 1.90 -21.13 -27.97
C GLN A 453 0.87 -20.36 -28.78
N THR A 454 0.47 -19.16 -28.34
CA THR A 454 -0.47 -18.30 -29.07
C THR A 454 0.09 -17.89 -30.43
N THR A 455 1.36 -17.44 -30.49
CA THR A 455 2.04 -17.12 -31.76
C THR A 455 2.22 -18.36 -32.64
N SER A 456 2.54 -19.53 -32.05
CA SER A 456 2.64 -20.81 -32.76
C SER A 456 1.30 -21.23 -33.39
N ASN A 457 0.20 -21.08 -32.66
CA ASN A 457 -1.14 -21.42 -33.14
C ASN A 457 -1.65 -20.40 -34.17
N GLN A 458 -1.34 -19.11 -34.01
CA GLN A 458 -1.60 -18.09 -35.03
C GLN A 458 -0.79 -18.35 -36.31
N ALA A 459 0.49 -18.73 -36.20
CA ALA A 459 1.32 -19.10 -37.35
C ALA A 459 0.81 -20.37 -38.05
N LYS A 460 0.36 -21.40 -37.30
CA LYS A 460 -0.28 -22.58 -37.88
C LYS A 460 -1.59 -22.24 -38.60
N ASN A 461 -2.43 -21.38 -38.02
CA ASN A 461 -3.67 -20.94 -38.65
C ASN A 461 -3.41 -20.06 -39.89
N ALA A 462 -2.35 -19.24 -39.90
CA ALA A 462 -1.91 -18.51 -41.08
C ALA A 462 -1.45 -19.45 -42.20
N THR A 463 -0.65 -20.48 -41.88
CA THR A 463 -0.24 -21.53 -42.83
C THR A 463 -1.44 -22.29 -43.38
N ALA A 464 -2.41 -22.67 -42.52
CA ALA A 464 -3.64 -23.35 -42.94
C ALA A 464 -4.51 -22.46 -43.85
N ASN A 465 -4.67 -21.17 -43.53
CA ASN A 465 -5.42 -20.23 -44.38
C ASN A 465 -4.71 -19.95 -45.72
N ASN A 466 -3.38 -19.95 -45.75
CA ASN A 466 -2.62 -19.82 -46.99
C ASN A 466 -2.70 -21.10 -47.85
N GLN A 467 -2.71 -22.29 -47.23
CA GLN A 467 -3.00 -23.54 -47.95
C GLN A 467 -4.45 -23.54 -48.49
N ALA A 468 -5.44 -23.14 -47.69
CA ALA A 468 -6.83 -23.03 -48.14
C ALA A 468 -7.00 -22.05 -49.32
N LYS A 469 -6.27 -20.92 -49.31
CA LYS A 469 -6.21 -20.02 -50.47
C LYS A 469 -5.53 -20.66 -51.69
N SER A 470 -4.43 -21.40 -51.50
CA SER A 470 -3.72 -22.05 -52.62
C SER A 470 -4.58 -23.06 -53.38
N THR A 471 -5.50 -23.75 -52.71
CA THR A 471 -6.46 -24.67 -53.34
C THR A 471 -7.56 -23.92 -54.11
N ALA A 472 -7.88 -22.68 -53.72
CA ALA A 472 -8.99 -21.89 -54.28
C ALA A 472 -8.63 -21.06 -55.53
N THR A 473 -7.34 -20.97 -55.92
CA THR A 473 -6.89 -20.09 -57.03
C THR A 473 -6.37 -20.85 -58.27
N ASN A 474 -6.57 -22.17 -58.35
CA ASN A 474 -6.14 -22.99 -59.50
C ASN A 474 -7.17 -23.10 -60.64
N ASN A 475 -8.24 -22.29 -60.63
CA ASN A 475 -9.32 -22.32 -61.62
C ASN A 475 -9.52 -20.98 -62.37
N GLU A 476 -8.43 -20.27 -62.69
CA GLU A 476 -8.44 -19.28 -63.77
C GLU A 476 -7.07 -19.18 -64.47
N VAL A 477 -7.06 -18.73 -65.74
CA VAL A 477 -6.10 -19.23 -66.75
C VAL A 477 -5.51 -18.12 -67.63
N LYS A 478 -4.15 -18.08 -67.72
CA LYS A 478 -3.31 -17.22 -68.60
C LYS A 478 -3.37 -15.71 -68.25
N SER A 479 -2.26 -14.97 -68.13
CA SER A 479 -1.14 -14.91 -69.09
C SER A 479 0.07 -14.10 -68.58
N THR A 480 1.21 -14.27 -69.26
CA THR A 480 2.34 -13.31 -69.39
C THR A 480 3.02 -12.70 -68.14
N ALA A 481 4.11 -13.36 -67.75
CA ALA A 481 5.49 -12.84 -67.83
C ALA A 481 6.06 -11.83 -66.78
N ALA A 482 7.16 -12.32 -66.17
CA ALA A 482 8.46 -11.65 -65.93
C ALA A 482 8.76 -10.97 -64.57
N LYS A 483 9.75 -11.59 -63.87
CA LYS A 483 10.72 -11.02 -62.89
C LYS A 483 10.13 -10.39 -61.61
N GLY A 484 10.47 -10.83 -60.39
CA GLY A 484 11.28 -11.97 -59.93
C GLY A 484 12.35 -11.56 -58.90
N ASN A 485 12.30 -12.20 -57.72
CA ASN A 485 13.30 -12.28 -56.65
C ASN A 485 13.69 -10.95 -55.92
N ASP A 486 13.88 -10.91 -54.60
CA ASP A 486 13.73 -11.95 -53.56
C ASP A 486 13.25 -11.38 -52.21
N ASP A 487 12.63 -12.23 -51.40
CA ASP A 487 12.28 -11.98 -49.99
C ASP A 487 13.47 -12.27 -49.06
N VAL A 488 13.85 -11.28 -48.24
CA VAL A 488 14.47 -11.55 -46.94
C VAL A 488 13.91 -10.59 -45.89
N THR A 489 12.78 -10.95 -45.30
CA THR A 489 12.37 -10.42 -43.99
C THR A 489 13.44 -10.72 -42.92
N LYS A 490 13.85 -9.70 -42.17
CA LYS A 490 14.71 -9.84 -40.99
C LYS A 490 14.21 -9.02 -39.82
N ASN A 491 13.99 -9.69 -38.69
CA ASN A 491 13.73 -9.06 -37.41
C ASN A 491 14.96 -8.25 -36.98
N THR A 492 14.76 -6.99 -36.57
CA THR A 492 15.77 -6.22 -35.84
C THR A 492 15.42 -6.19 -34.35
N GLU A 493 16.10 -7.03 -33.58
CA GLU A 493 16.16 -6.92 -32.13
C GLU A 493 16.81 -5.57 -31.74
N GLN A 494 16.33 -4.92 -30.68
CA GLN A 494 16.87 -3.63 -30.24
C GLN A 494 18.20 -3.84 -29.49
N VAL A 495 19.33 -3.63 -30.19
CA VAL A 495 20.67 -3.70 -29.59
C VAL A 495 20.99 -2.42 -28.82
N LEU A 496 20.93 -2.49 -27.48
CA LEU A 496 21.38 -1.41 -26.59
C LEU A 496 22.78 -1.73 -26.05
N MET A 497 23.82 -1.05 -26.54
CA MET A 497 25.20 -1.21 -26.01
C MET A 497 25.89 0.11 -25.68
N ARG A 498 26.55 0.10 -24.52
CA ARG A 498 27.10 1.26 -23.80
C ARG A 498 28.59 1.44 -23.95
N THR A 499 29.01 2.67 -23.69
CA THR A 499 30.37 3.21 -23.57
C THR A 499 30.25 4.59 -22.79
N THR A 500 31.14 5.54 -22.37
CA THR A 500 32.28 5.65 -21.39
C THR A 500 33.65 6.42 -21.65
N ARG A 501 33.93 7.49 -22.47
CA ARG A 501 35.35 7.93 -22.92
C ARG A 501 36.20 9.03 -22.26
N SER A 502 37.52 8.75 -22.36
CA SER A 502 38.81 9.49 -22.51
C SER A 502 38.79 11.01 -22.55
N GLY A 503 39.75 11.58 -21.81
CA GLY A 503 39.88 13.01 -21.50
C GLY A 503 39.28 13.38 -20.15
N ASP A 504 38.47 12.49 -19.57
CA ASP A 504 37.83 12.65 -18.26
C ASP A 504 38.67 12.01 -17.13
N PRO A 505 38.57 12.47 -15.87
CA PRO A 505 39.17 11.79 -14.72
C PRO A 505 38.62 10.36 -14.59
N ALA A 506 39.49 9.43 -14.19
CA ALA A 506 39.19 8.00 -14.20
C ALA A 506 38.12 7.61 -13.17
N VAL A 507 36.92 7.29 -13.65
CA VAL A 507 35.89 6.62 -12.84
C VAL A 507 36.36 5.19 -12.56
N ARG A 508 36.62 4.91 -11.29
CA ARG A 508 37.14 3.64 -10.78
C ARG A 508 36.13 2.99 -9.85
N ILE A 509 35.86 1.70 -10.07
CA ILE A 509 35.01 0.88 -9.21
C ILE A 509 35.92 -0.08 -8.44
N THR A 510 36.06 0.13 -7.14
CA THR A 510 36.70 -0.84 -6.23
C THR A 510 35.68 -1.92 -5.86
N LYS A 511 36.05 -3.18 -6.01
CA LYS A 511 35.26 -4.34 -5.58
C LYS A 511 35.46 -4.64 -4.08
N PRO A 512 34.59 -5.47 -3.47
CA PRO A 512 34.80 -5.96 -2.10
C PRO A 512 36.10 -6.76 -1.89
N ASP A 513 36.69 -7.31 -2.95
CA ASP A 513 37.99 -8.00 -2.93
C ASP A 513 39.21 -7.05 -3.02
N GLY A 514 38.98 -5.72 -3.08
CA GLY A 514 40.02 -4.70 -3.22
C GLY A 514 40.49 -4.44 -4.65
N SER A 515 40.11 -5.27 -5.64
CA SER A 515 40.47 -5.04 -7.04
C SER A 515 39.70 -3.85 -7.64
N VAL A 516 40.33 -3.13 -8.57
CA VAL A 516 39.80 -1.89 -9.15
C VAL A 516 39.56 -2.02 -10.65
N ILE A 517 38.36 -1.67 -11.11
CA ILE A 517 38.00 -1.59 -12.53
C ILE A 517 37.96 -0.13 -12.97
N ASP A 518 38.67 0.21 -14.04
CA ASP A 518 38.61 1.52 -14.70
C ASP A 518 37.61 1.48 -15.88
N ILE A 519 36.67 2.44 -15.93
CA ILE A 519 35.60 2.47 -16.95
C ILE A 519 35.69 3.67 -17.93
N SER A 520 36.83 4.35 -17.99
CA SER A 520 37.05 5.62 -18.69
C SER A 520 37.24 5.59 -20.22
N THR A 521 37.00 4.50 -20.95
CA THR A 521 37.61 4.24 -22.29
C THR A 521 36.73 4.30 -23.56
N LYS A 522 35.54 4.91 -23.52
CA LYS A 522 34.34 4.53 -24.32
C LYS A 522 33.52 5.71 -25.06
N ARG A 523 32.21 6.08 -24.82
CA ARG A 523 31.37 7.37 -24.73
C ARG A 523 29.83 7.22 -25.05
N VAL A 524 28.91 7.39 -24.06
CA VAL A 524 27.44 7.10 -24.19
C VAL A 524 26.76 8.00 -25.24
N LYS A 525 25.76 7.47 -25.96
CA LYS A 525 24.78 8.25 -26.72
C LYS A 525 23.40 7.58 -26.64
N GLU A 526 22.37 8.37 -26.35
CA GLU A 526 20.98 7.90 -26.28
C GLU A 526 20.18 8.41 -27.49
N TYR A 527 19.30 7.57 -28.01
CA TYR A 527 18.56 7.78 -29.26
C TYR A 527 17.11 7.29 -29.09
N ILE A 528 16.17 8.06 -29.64
CA ILE A 528 14.72 7.79 -29.65
C ILE A 528 14.21 7.74 -31.09
N PRO A 529 13.08 7.06 -31.38
CA PRO A 529 12.47 7.08 -32.72
C PRO A 529 12.21 8.51 -33.21
N ASN A 530 12.50 8.78 -34.49
CA ASN A 530 12.14 10.05 -35.10
C ASN A 530 10.65 10.06 -35.46
N THR A 531 9.84 10.73 -34.65
CA THR A 531 8.38 10.82 -34.79
C THR A 531 7.91 11.84 -35.84
N HIS A 532 8.82 12.47 -36.60
CA HIS A 532 8.46 13.39 -37.67
C HIS A 532 7.74 12.64 -38.81
N PRO A 533 6.55 13.10 -39.29
CA PRO A 533 5.69 12.30 -40.19
C PRO A 533 6.32 11.94 -41.55
N ASN A 534 7.33 12.69 -41.99
CA ASN A 534 8.06 12.43 -43.24
C ASN A 534 9.41 11.70 -43.02
N ALA A 535 9.67 11.15 -41.83
CA ALA A 535 10.91 10.42 -41.54
C ALA A 535 10.88 9.00 -42.13
N PRO A 536 11.96 8.50 -42.77
CA PRO A 536 12.05 7.10 -43.19
C PRO A 536 11.90 6.12 -42.02
N PRO A 537 11.23 4.96 -42.20
CA PRO A 537 11.09 3.96 -41.15
C PRO A 537 12.43 3.57 -40.51
N GLY A 538 12.47 3.51 -39.18
CA GLY A 538 13.68 3.21 -38.41
C GLY A 538 14.63 4.39 -38.17
N THR A 539 14.34 5.59 -38.69
CA THR A 539 15.13 6.80 -38.40
C THR A 539 15.09 7.15 -36.91
N LEU A 540 16.24 7.47 -36.30
CA LEU A 540 16.37 7.82 -34.89
C LEU A 540 16.84 9.27 -34.68
N ASN A 541 16.22 9.98 -33.75
CA ASN A 541 16.69 11.26 -33.23
C ASN A 541 17.60 11.03 -32.02
N LYS A 542 18.65 11.83 -31.86
CA LYS A 542 19.50 11.80 -30.67
C LYS A 542 18.86 12.60 -29.53
N VAL A 543 18.81 12.05 -28.32
CA VAL A 543 18.29 12.75 -27.13
C VAL A 543 19.16 13.98 -26.81
N LYS A 544 18.51 15.12 -26.57
CA LYS A 544 19.09 16.29 -25.91
C LYS A 544 18.64 16.29 -24.46
N PHE A 545 19.59 16.34 -23.52
CA PHE A 545 19.29 16.47 -22.09
C PHE A 545 19.31 17.97 -21.70
N PRO A 546 18.63 18.39 -20.61
CA PRO A 546 18.60 19.80 -20.21
C PRO A 546 20.00 20.33 -19.87
N ASP A 547 20.77 19.55 -19.11
CA ASP A 547 22.00 20.02 -18.47
C ASP A 547 23.23 19.87 -19.38
N ALA A 548 23.46 20.90 -20.20
CA ALA A 548 24.70 21.04 -20.94
C ALA A 548 25.81 21.61 -20.04
N GLN A 549 26.70 20.74 -19.54
CA GLN A 549 27.91 21.17 -18.83
C GLN A 549 28.73 22.16 -19.70
N PRO A 550 29.16 23.32 -19.17
CA PRO A 550 29.89 24.32 -19.94
C PRO A 550 31.09 23.76 -20.70
N ASN A 551 31.31 24.24 -21.92
CA ASN A 551 32.35 23.81 -22.86
C ASN A 551 32.30 22.32 -23.30
N SER A 552 31.28 21.54 -22.91
CA SER A 552 31.12 20.16 -23.41
C SER A 552 30.50 20.11 -24.81
N LYS A 553 31.15 19.41 -25.77
CA LYS A 553 30.59 19.14 -27.11
C LYS A 553 29.61 17.95 -27.11
N GLY A 554 28.84 17.77 -26.03
CA GLY A 554 27.79 16.75 -25.94
C GLY A 554 27.43 16.35 -24.51
N TYR A 555 26.13 16.15 -24.30
CA TYR A 555 25.51 15.73 -23.05
C TYR A 555 26.14 14.46 -22.44
N LYS A 556 26.26 14.46 -21.11
CA LYS A 556 26.52 13.29 -20.26
C LYS A 556 25.36 13.14 -19.27
N ARG A 557 25.09 11.91 -18.86
CA ARG A 557 24.44 11.59 -17.58
C ARG A 557 25.32 10.58 -16.84
N ASP A 558 25.14 10.46 -15.53
CA ASP A 558 25.78 9.39 -14.78
C ASP A 558 25.19 8.00 -15.16
N PRO A 559 25.96 6.91 -14.99
CA PRO A 559 25.44 5.56 -15.18
C PRO A 559 24.37 5.24 -14.12
N THR A 560 23.27 4.57 -14.52
CA THR A 560 22.27 4.12 -13.53
C THR A 560 22.81 2.97 -12.67
N LEU A 561 22.14 2.68 -11.55
CA LEU A 561 22.46 1.54 -10.69
C LEU A 561 22.35 0.19 -11.44
N GLU A 562 21.32 0.03 -12.27
CA GLU A 562 21.17 -1.12 -13.17
C GLU A 562 22.30 -1.20 -14.20
N GLU A 563 22.72 -0.06 -14.75
CA GLU A 563 23.82 0.01 -15.70
C GLU A 563 25.16 -0.40 -15.09
N LEU A 564 25.38 -0.10 -13.80
CA LEU A 564 26.52 -0.56 -13.00
C LEU A 564 26.42 -2.05 -12.65
N GLU A 565 25.23 -2.54 -12.28
CA GLU A 565 24.97 -3.97 -12.02
C GLU A 565 25.33 -4.86 -13.21
N ILE A 566 24.90 -4.49 -14.43
CA ILE A 566 25.20 -5.24 -15.65
C ILE A 566 26.72 -5.35 -15.89
N LEU A 567 27.49 -4.31 -15.56
CA LEU A 567 28.95 -4.31 -15.70
C LEU A 567 29.66 -5.21 -14.68
N LYS A 568 29.10 -5.40 -13.48
CA LYS A 568 29.63 -6.36 -12.48
C LYS A 568 29.41 -7.81 -12.90
N ARG A 569 28.28 -8.11 -13.56
CA ARG A 569 27.87 -9.48 -13.91
C ARG A 569 28.63 -10.05 -15.11
N ASN A 570 28.99 -9.19 -16.06
CA ASN A 570 29.64 -9.57 -17.33
C ASN A 570 31.18 -9.49 -17.28
N SER A 571 31.80 -9.74 -16.11
CA SER A 571 33.27 -9.74 -15.94
C SER A 571 33.77 -11.05 -15.31
N LYS A 572 33.61 -12.14 -16.05
CA LYS A 572 34.37 -13.39 -15.92
C LYS A 572 35.12 -13.63 -17.23
#